data_AF-A0AA90TSX0-F1
#
_entry.id   AF-A0AA90TSX0-F1
#
_cell.length_a   1.000
_cell.length_b   1.000
_cell.length_c   1.000
_cell.angle_alpha   90.00
_cell.angle_beta   90.00
_cell.angle_gamma   90.00
#
_symmetry.space_group_name_H-M   'P 1'
#
loop_
_entity.id
_entity.type
_entity.pdbx_description
1 polymer ?
#
loop_
_entity_poly.entity_id
_entity_poly.type
_entity_poly.pdbx_seq_one_letter_code
_entity_poly.pdbx_strand_id
1 'polypeptide(L)'
;MTSLLPRAALFAFALTAAPAFANGPITIDAATFSMENEWADKADVITSDANGITTIAMTDAARTLQSSTTHYENGDGYNGWFGITLRPGYRMTGFSASGTVLGELGPVRTPGGKPGDGFTTNSAKIDLYASSSATGWSSKQTMQHSMVDGAIPFVLASGPLSLTDKVSLSMWSPVNVTSTPYYPPGPADGSSGPQVLTLSSMQILNPTLTIYTSAVPEPETCGMLLAGIAVIGLARRRRRLA
;
A
#
# COMPACT_ATOMS: atom_id res chain seq x y z
N MET A 1 54.05 -51.80 -38.60
CA MET A 1 54.38 -50.64 -37.74
C MET A 1 53.34 -49.58 -38.01
N THR A 2 52.28 -49.53 -37.21
CA THR A 2 51.12 -48.69 -37.50
C THR A 2 50.63 -48.06 -36.20
N SER A 3 50.61 -46.74 -36.22
CA SER A 3 50.46 -45.78 -35.13
C SER A 3 49.04 -45.72 -34.54
N LEU A 4 48.94 -45.52 -33.23
CA LEU A 4 47.72 -45.11 -32.53
C LEU A 4 47.99 -43.81 -31.78
N LEU A 5 47.37 -42.72 -32.22
CA LEU A 5 47.31 -41.42 -31.56
C LEU A 5 45.96 -41.30 -30.81
N PRO A 6 45.93 -40.86 -29.55
CA PRO A 6 44.67 -40.57 -28.86
C PRO A 6 44.21 -39.13 -29.16
N ARG A 7 42.95 -38.99 -29.60
CA ARG A 7 42.27 -37.70 -29.76
C ARG A 7 41.80 -37.19 -28.40
N ALA A 8 42.35 -36.06 -27.95
CA ALA A 8 41.82 -35.30 -26.83
C ALA A 8 40.57 -34.52 -27.28
N ALA A 9 39.45 -34.72 -26.58
CA ALA A 9 38.24 -33.93 -26.76
C ALA A 9 38.20 -32.83 -25.68
N LEU A 10 38.34 -31.57 -26.10
CA LEU A 10 38.06 -30.41 -25.25
C LEU A 10 36.53 -30.22 -25.17
N PHE A 11 35.96 -30.31 -23.97
CA PHE A 11 34.61 -29.85 -23.69
C PHE A 11 34.66 -28.39 -23.22
N ALA A 12 34.11 -27.47 -24.01
CA ALA A 12 33.93 -26.08 -23.62
C ALA A 12 32.57 -25.94 -22.90
N PHE A 13 32.60 -25.63 -21.61
CA PHE A 13 31.41 -25.24 -20.85
C PHE A 13 31.10 -23.76 -21.14
N ALA A 14 30.02 -23.49 -21.87
CA ALA A 14 29.47 -22.16 -22.01
C ALA A 14 28.69 -21.80 -20.73
N LEU A 15 29.28 -20.96 -19.88
CA LEU A 15 28.58 -20.36 -18.74
C LEU A 15 27.64 -19.28 -19.30
N THR A 16 26.34 -19.57 -19.42
CA THR A 16 25.33 -18.55 -19.70
C THR A 16 25.05 -17.79 -18.41
N ALA A 17 25.69 -16.63 -18.24
CA ALA A 17 25.32 -15.69 -17.18
C ALA A 17 23.91 -15.15 -17.51
N ALA A 18 22.91 -15.55 -16.72
CA ALA A 18 21.60 -14.91 -16.79
C ALA A 18 21.74 -13.44 -16.35
N PRO A 19 21.15 -12.47 -17.08
CA PRO A 19 21.15 -11.09 -16.63
C PRO A 19 20.37 -11.01 -15.32
N ALA A 20 21.04 -10.58 -14.25
CA ALA A 20 20.36 -10.13 -13.05
C ALA A 20 19.67 -8.81 -13.40
N PHE A 21 18.35 -8.84 -13.60
CA PHE A 21 17.56 -7.62 -13.68
C PHE A 21 17.58 -6.99 -12.28
N ALA A 22 18.33 -5.90 -12.12
CA ALA A 22 18.12 -5.01 -10.99
C ALA A 22 16.72 -4.42 -11.15
N ASN A 23 15.78 -4.84 -10.30
CA ASN A 23 14.47 -4.20 -10.20
C ASN A 23 14.71 -2.75 -9.75
N GLY A 24 14.68 -1.82 -10.71
CA GLY A 24 14.72 -0.40 -10.40
C GLY A 24 13.44 0.03 -9.66
N PRO A 25 13.47 1.19 -9.00
CA PRO A 25 12.27 1.73 -8.35
C PRO A 25 11.13 1.84 -9.37
N ILE A 26 9.92 1.51 -8.93
CA ILE A 26 8.75 1.58 -9.79
C ILE A 26 8.20 3.00 -9.74
N THR A 27 8.16 3.66 -10.89
CA THR A 27 7.65 5.02 -11.03
C THR A 27 6.22 5.02 -11.55
N ILE A 28 5.39 5.87 -10.95
CA ILE A 28 4.03 6.21 -11.35
C ILE A 28 4.00 7.69 -11.69
N ASP A 29 3.65 8.02 -12.94
CA ASP A 29 3.54 9.39 -13.41
C ASP A 29 2.08 9.80 -13.54
N ALA A 30 1.69 10.79 -12.74
CA ALA A 30 0.39 11.45 -12.82
C ALA A 30 0.50 12.84 -13.47
N ALA A 31 -0.64 13.44 -13.79
CA ALA A 31 -0.71 14.77 -14.38
C ALA A 31 -0.10 15.86 -13.47
N THR A 32 -0.16 15.70 -12.15
CA THR A 32 0.25 16.74 -11.17
C THR A 32 1.45 16.35 -10.31
N PHE A 33 1.91 15.09 -10.37
CA PHE A 33 3.08 14.60 -9.62
C PHE A 33 3.72 13.38 -10.31
N SER A 34 4.91 13.02 -9.86
CA SER A 34 5.48 11.66 -10.03
C SER A 34 5.64 11.01 -8.66
N MET A 35 5.51 9.68 -8.60
CA MET A 35 5.63 8.89 -7.39
C MET A 35 6.54 7.70 -7.64
N GLU A 36 7.51 7.48 -6.75
CA GLU A 36 8.42 6.33 -6.83
C GLU A 36 8.18 5.43 -5.61
N ASN A 37 7.96 4.13 -5.84
CA ASN A 37 7.94 3.13 -4.78
C ASN A 37 9.26 2.35 -4.78
N GLU A 38 10.08 2.56 -3.75
CA GLU A 38 11.41 1.96 -3.63
C GLU A 38 11.37 0.47 -3.25
N TRP A 39 10.27 0.01 -2.67
CA TRP A 39 10.14 -1.34 -2.08
C TRP A 39 9.09 -2.21 -2.76
N ALA A 40 8.47 -1.74 -3.85
CA ALA A 40 7.49 -2.54 -4.58
C ALA A 40 8.14 -3.66 -5.37
N ASP A 41 7.59 -4.87 -5.24
CA ASP A 41 7.89 -5.98 -6.14
C ASP A 41 7.10 -5.89 -7.45
N LYS A 42 5.97 -5.16 -7.43
CA LYS A 42 5.04 -5.04 -8.54
C LYS A 42 4.49 -3.63 -8.65
N ALA A 43 4.26 -3.19 -9.89
CA ALA A 43 3.74 -1.86 -10.15
C ALA A 43 2.28 -1.70 -9.70
N ASP A 44 2.04 -0.67 -8.90
CA ASP A 44 0.69 -0.17 -8.63
C ASP A 44 0.13 0.56 -9.87
N VAL A 45 -1.19 0.65 -9.97
CA VAL A 45 -1.87 1.09 -11.20
C VAL A 45 -2.71 2.33 -10.93
N ILE A 46 -2.52 3.40 -11.70
CA ILE A 46 -3.44 4.55 -11.70
C ILE A 46 -4.80 4.06 -12.23
N THR A 47 -5.85 4.17 -11.41
CA THR A 47 -7.22 3.84 -11.81
C THR A 47 -8.01 5.07 -12.23
N SER A 48 -7.63 6.26 -11.76
CA SER A 48 -8.20 7.55 -12.15
C SER A 48 -7.19 8.66 -11.94
N ASP A 49 -7.15 9.64 -12.85
CA ASP A 49 -6.37 10.88 -12.71
C ASP A 49 -7.11 12.04 -13.35
N ALA A 50 -7.90 12.77 -12.55
CA ALA A 50 -8.74 13.86 -13.04
C ALA A 50 -9.05 14.89 -11.95
N ASN A 51 -9.18 16.16 -12.33
CA ASN A 51 -9.59 17.26 -11.44
C ASN A 51 -8.76 17.37 -10.15
N GLY A 52 -7.46 17.06 -10.23
CA GLY A 52 -6.56 17.08 -9.07
C GLY A 52 -6.74 15.89 -8.13
N ILE A 53 -7.51 14.87 -8.50
CA ILE A 53 -7.68 13.63 -7.74
C ILE A 53 -7.06 12.49 -8.54
N THR A 54 -6.02 11.88 -7.99
CA THR A 54 -5.37 10.71 -8.55
C THR A 54 -5.59 9.53 -7.61
N THR A 55 -6.21 8.46 -8.12
CA THR A 55 -6.45 7.20 -7.39
C THR A 55 -5.57 6.10 -7.98
N ILE A 56 -4.92 5.37 -7.09
CA ILE A 56 -3.94 4.33 -7.37
C ILE A 56 -4.44 3.05 -6.70
N ALA A 57 -4.62 1.98 -7.46
CA ALA A 57 -4.86 0.65 -6.93
C ALA A 57 -3.53 0.07 -6.45
N MET A 58 -3.47 -0.28 -5.15
CA MET A 58 -2.26 -0.80 -4.51
C MET A 58 -2.18 -2.32 -4.72
N THR A 59 -1.90 -2.74 -5.95
CA THR A 59 -1.99 -4.16 -6.33
C THR A 59 -0.95 -5.03 -5.62
N ASP A 60 0.22 -4.49 -5.28
CA ASP A 60 1.22 -5.24 -4.53
C ASP A 60 0.81 -5.43 -3.07
N ALA A 61 0.25 -4.38 -2.45
CA ALA A 61 -0.34 -4.45 -1.11
C ALA A 61 -1.50 -5.46 -1.08
N ALA A 62 -2.39 -5.45 -2.07
CA ALA A 62 -3.51 -6.40 -2.15
C ALA A 62 -3.06 -7.87 -2.21
N ARG A 63 -1.92 -8.12 -2.89
CA ARG A 63 -1.33 -9.46 -3.05
C ARG A 63 -0.62 -9.94 -1.80
N THR A 64 0.08 -9.05 -1.11
CA THR A 64 0.93 -9.36 0.05
C THR A 64 0.14 -9.37 1.36
N LEU A 65 -0.92 -8.57 1.46
CA LEU A 65 -1.77 -8.48 2.66
C LEU A 65 -2.87 -9.54 2.65
N GLN A 66 -2.45 -10.79 2.58
CA GLN A 66 -3.33 -11.95 2.68
C GLN A 66 -2.59 -13.05 3.43
N SER A 67 -3.16 -13.51 4.54
CA SER A 67 -2.63 -14.66 5.26
C SER A 67 -3.76 -15.56 5.75
N SER A 68 -3.49 -16.86 5.82
CA SER A 68 -4.40 -17.84 6.38
C SER A 68 -3.62 -18.96 7.04
N THR A 69 -4.19 -19.55 8.08
CA THR A 69 -3.62 -20.72 8.72
C THR A 69 -4.69 -21.59 9.35
N THR A 70 -4.44 -22.90 9.34
CA THR A 70 -5.16 -23.88 10.15
C THR A 70 -4.32 -24.40 11.32
N HIS A 71 -3.07 -23.96 11.43
CA HIS A 71 -2.09 -24.44 12.40
C HIS A 71 -1.12 -23.33 12.82
N TYR A 72 -1.04 -23.09 14.13
CA TYR A 72 -0.15 -22.12 14.77
C TYR A 72 -0.31 -20.71 14.19
N GLU A 73 0.75 -19.93 14.23
CA GLU A 73 0.80 -18.55 13.77
C GLU A 73 1.30 -18.47 12.33
N ASN A 74 0.67 -17.60 11.55
CA ASN A 74 1.15 -17.17 10.26
C ASN A 74 0.92 -15.67 10.13
N GLY A 75 1.63 -15.01 9.24
CA GLY A 75 1.47 -13.60 9.03
C GLY A 75 2.22 -13.16 7.80
N ASP A 76 1.74 -12.06 7.25
CA ASP A 76 2.33 -11.39 6.11
C ASP A 76 2.34 -9.89 6.37
N GLY A 77 3.09 -9.16 5.56
CA GLY A 77 3.17 -7.73 5.71
C GLY A 77 3.49 -7.03 4.40
N TYR A 78 2.90 -5.86 4.25
CA TYR A 78 3.26 -4.91 3.21
C TYR A 78 4.04 -3.76 3.83
N ASN A 79 5.11 -3.36 3.14
CA ASN A 79 5.84 -2.14 3.45
C ASN A 79 6.07 -1.36 2.16
N GLY A 80 5.42 -0.21 2.04
CA GLY A 80 5.57 0.70 0.91
C GLY A 80 6.24 1.98 1.34
N TRP A 81 7.21 2.44 0.56
CA TRP A 81 7.83 3.75 0.71
C TRP A 81 7.70 4.52 -0.60
N PHE A 82 6.90 5.58 -0.57
CA PHE A 82 6.54 6.38 -1.73
C PHE A 82 7.21 7.76 -1.65
N GLY A 83 8.13 8.03 -2.57
CA GLY A 83 8.66 9.37 -2.81
C GLY A 83 7.76 10.09 -3.82
N ILE A 84 7.02 11.10 -3.38
CA ILE A 84 6.11 11.88 -4.23
C ILE A 84 6.78 13.23 -4.54
N THR A 85 6.94 13.53 -5.82
CA THR A 85 7.44 14.83 -6.32
C THR A 85 6.32 15.54 -7.07
N LEU A 86 5.82 16.64 -6.50
CA LEU A 86 4.80 17.48 -7.13
C LEU A 86 5.41 18.23 -8.33
N ARG A 87 4.64 18.33 -9.42
CA ARG A 87 5.04 19.13 -10.58
C ARG A 87 4.96 20.63 -10.25
N PRO A 88 5.75 21.49 -10.92
CA PRO A 88 5.65 22.93 -10.76
C PRO A 88 4.22 23.43 -10.96
N GLY A 89 3.81 24.39 -10.13
CA GLY A 89 2.45 24.94 -10.17
C GLY A 89 1.38 24.06 -9.48
N TYR A 90 1.75 22.98 -8.81
CA TYR A 90 0.83 22.14 -8.03
C TYR A 90 1.24 22.05 -6.56
N ARG A 91 0.24 21.81 -5.70
CA ARG A 91 0.42 21.46 -4.30
C ARG A 91 -0.44 20.25 -3.94
N MET A 92 0.01 19.46 -2.98
CA MET A 92 -0.80 18.40 -2.37
C MET A 92 -1.74 19.02 -1.33
N THR A 93 -3.02 18.76 -1.50
CA THR A 93 -4.09 19.23 -0.59
C THR A 93 -4.60 18.15 0.36
N GLY A 94 -4.20 16.90 0.12
CA GLY A 94 -4.49 15.79 1.02
C GLY A 94 -4.10 14.44 0.41
N PHE A 95 -4.29 13.38 1.18
CA PHE A 95 -4.25 12.00 0.70
C PHE A 95 -5.21 11.12 1.50
N SER A 96 -5.57 9.97 0.97
CA SER A 96 -6.30 8.94 1.71
C SER A 96 -5.96 7.54 1.23
N ALA A 97 -5.81 6.60 2.16
CA ALA A 97 -5.80 5.17 1.86
C ALA A 97 -7.13 4.54 2.25
N SER A 98 -7.69 3.67 1.42
CA SER A 98 -8.95 2.99 1.72
C SER A 98 -8.95 1.55 1.20
N GLY A 99 -9.82 0.73 1.75
CA GLY A 99 -9.96 -0.67 1.35
C GLY A 99 -10.95 -1.39 2.27
N THR A 100 -10.92 -2.72 2.23
CA THR A 100 -11.76 -3.56 3.11
C THR A 100 -10.91 -4.62 3.77
N VAL A 101 -10.91 -4.64 5.11
CA VAL A 101 -10.35 -5.76 5.87
C VAL A 101 -11.37 -6.89 5.81
N LEU A 102 -11.00 -8.04 5.27
CA LEU A 102 -11.79 -9.26 5.32
C LEU A 102 -11.08 -10.26 6.24
N GLY A 103 -11.78 -10.73 7.26
CA GLY A 103 -11.32 -11.82 8.12
C GLY A 103 -12.34 -12.95 8.14
N GLU A 104 -11.85 -14.16 8.33
CA GLU A 104 -12.69 -15.32 8.63
C GLU A 104 -12.14 -15.98 9.89
N LEU A 105 -13.01 -16.21 10.87
CA LEU A 105 -12.71 -17.00 12.04
C LEU A 105 -13.51 -18.29 11.96
N GLY A 106 -12.79 -19.38 11.68
CA GLY A 106 -13.35 -20.71 11.67
C GLY A 106 -13.95 -21.06 13.04
N PRO A 107 -15.03 -21.86 13.07
CA PRO A 107 -15.72 -22.16 14.31
C PRO A 107 -14.83 -22.93 15.29
N VAL A 108 -14.65 -22.40 16.51
CA VAL A 108 -14.47 -23.24 17.70
C VAL A 108 -15.87 -23.71 18.13
N ARG A 109 -16.51 -24.57 17.32
CA ARG A 109 -17.87 -25.02 17.59
C ARG A 109 -17.96 -26.54 17.52
N THR A 110 -17.70 -27.21 18.64
CA THR A 110 -18.33 -28.50 18.91
C THR A 110 -18.91 -28.58 20.32
N PRO A 111 -20.09 -29.19 20.49
CA PRO A 111 -20.58 -29.62 21.79
C PRO A 111 -19.57 -30.56 22.45
N GLY A 112 -19.15 -30.26 23.68
CA GLY A 112 -18.22 -31.10 24.46
C GLY A 112 -16.76 -30.66 24.48
N GLY A 113 -16.39 -29.60 23.75
CA GLY A 113 -15.10 -28.92 23.97
C GLY A 113 -15.08 -28.25 25.36
N LYS A 114 -13.97 -28.38 26.09
CA LYS A 114 -13.72 -27.63 27.32
C LYS A 114 -13.41 -26.17 26.95
N PRO A 115 -13.75 -25.19 27.81
CA PRO A 115 -13.23 -23.84 27.67
C PRO A 115 -11.69 -23.85 27.54
N GLY A 116 -11.16 -23.34 26.43
CA GLY A 116 -9.73 -23.37 26.10
C GLY A 116 -9.31 -24.41 25.05
N ASP A 117 -10.23 -25.24 24.56
CA ASP A 117 -9.96 -26.19 23.48
C ASP A 117 -9.88 -25.45 22.13
N GLY A 118 -8.67 -25.02 21.78
CA GLY A 118 -8.36 -24.31 20.53
C GLY A 118 -8.74 -22.83 20.56
N PHE A 119 -8.06 -22.04 19.75
CA PHE A 119 -8.39 -20.63 19.56
C PHE A 119 -7.98 -20.17 18.17
N THR A 120 -8.77 -19.26 17.62
CA THR A 120 -8.48 -18.57 16.36
C THR A 120 -8.46 -17.08 16.62
N THR A 121 -7.39 -16.41 16.23
CA THR A 121 -7.29 -14.96 16.22
C THR A 121 -6.82 -14.50 14.86
N ASN A 122 -7.25 -13.32 14.47
CA ASN A 122 -6.68 -12.61 13.35
C ASN A 122 -6.57 -11.14 13.71
N SER A 123 -5.63 -10.44 13.07
CA SER A 123 -5.49 -9.01 13.19
C SER A 123 -4.92 -8.41 11.92
N ALA A 124 -5.37 -7.21 11.61
CA ALA A 124 -4.81 -6.37 10.56
C ALA A 124 -4.50 -5.01 11.17
N LYS A 125 -3.34 -4.47 10.82
CA LYS A 125 -2.96 -3.11 11.16
C LYS A 125 -2.51 -2.40 9.90
N ILE A 126 -2.85 -1.12 9.78
CA ILE A 126 -2.35 -0.24 8.72
C ILE A 126 -1.86 1.04 9.40
N ASP A 127 -0.56 1.28 9.32
CA ASP A 127 0.07 2.56 9.66
C ASP A 127 0.39 3.29 8.36
N LEU A 128 -0.21 4.47 8.18
CA LEU A 128 0.08 5.39 7.08
C LEU A 128 0.77 6.62 7.65
N TYR A 129 2.03 6.83 7.28
CA TYR A 129 2.83 7.96 7.71
C TYR A 129 3.17 8.84 6.51
N ALA A 130 3.06 10.16 6.67
CA ALA A 130 3.47 11.11 5.64
C ALA A 130 4.34 12.20 6.25
N SER A 131 5.29 12.70 5.50
CA SER A 131 6.13 13.83 5.90
C SER A 131 6.58 14.68 4.72
N SER A 132 6.91 15.94 4.99
CA SER A 132 7.56 16.83 4.04
C SER A 132 8.76 17.49 4.70
N SER A 133 9.95 17.23 4.17
CA SER A 133 11.19 17.81 4.68
C SER A 133 11.26 19.32 4.47
N ALA A 134 10.58 19.86 3.46
CA ALA A 134 10.57 21.28 3.13
C ALA A 134 9.85 22.12 4.21
N THR A 135 8.78 21.58 4.80
CA THR A 135 7.96 22.28 5.80
C THR A 135 8.14 21.75 7.22
N GLY A 136 8.83 20.60 7.39
CA GLY A 136 8.92 19.89 8.66
C GLY A 136 7.60 19.23 9.10
N TRP A 137 6.59 19.22 8.23
CA TRP A 137 5.28 18.65 8.52
C TRP A 137 5.34 17.12 8.53
N SER A 138 4.56 16.49 9.43
CA SER A 138 4.32 15.05 9.40
C SER A 138 2.92 14.69 9.91
N SER A 139 2.41 13.54 9.50
CA SER A 139 1.15 12.95 9.97
C SER A 139 1.27 11.44 10.06
N LYS A 140 0.58 10.86 11.04
CA LYS A 140 0.42 9.42 11.18
C LYS A 140 -1.06 9.10 11.32
N GLN A 141 -1.55 8.19 10.49
CA GLN A 141 -2.88 7.59 10.59
C GLN A 141 -2.72 6.10 10.86
N THR A 142 -3.52 5.56 11.77
CA THR A 142 -3.47 4.15 12.13
C THR A 142 -4.87 3.58 12.15
N MET A 143 -5.04 2.41 11.53
CA MET A 143 -6.17 1.53 11.75
C MET A 143 -5.65 0.21 12.30
N GLN A 144 -6.39 -0.37 13.25
CA GLN A 144 -6.13 -1.72 13.72
C GLN A 144 -7.46 -2.40 14.01
N HIS A 145 -7.61 -3.61 13.49
CA HIS A 145 -8.72 -4.50 13.81
C HIS A 145 -8.17 -5.85 14.24
N SER A 146 -8.82 -6.45 15.22
CA SER A 146 -8.54 -7.79 15.71
C SER A 146 -9.86 -8.56 15.80
N MET A 147 -9.80 -9.89 15.70
CA MET A 147 -10.97 -10.77 15.76
C MET A 147 -12.03 -10.41 14.71
N VAL A 148 -11.59 -10.16 13.47
CA VAL A 148 -12.45 -9.84 12.34
C VAL A 148 -13.09 -11.11 11.80
N ASP A 149 -14.41 -11.19 11.82
CA ASP A 149 -15.20 -12.22 11.17
C ASP A 149 -16.22 -11.54 10.25
N GLY A 150 -15.89 -11.45 8.96
CA GLY A 150 -16.60 -10.66 7.96
C GLY A 150 -15.74 -9.53 7.37
N ALA A 151 -16.40 -8.52 6.83
CA ALA A 151 -15.79 -7.43 6.07
C ALA A 151 -15.95 -6.08 6.78
N ILE A 152 -14.85 -5.36 6.98
CA ILE A 152 -14.84 -4.03 7.61
C ILE A 152 -14.16 -3.05 6.64
N PRO A 153 -14.91 -2.09 6.05
CA PRO A 153 -14.30 -1.04 5.23
C PRO A 153 -13.48 -0.09 6.11
N PHE A 154 -12.38 0.43 5.59
CA PHE A 154 -11.59 1.45 6.27
C PHE A 154 -11.24 2.60 5.33
N VAL A 155 -11.06 3.78 5.93
CA VAL A 155 -10.51 4.97 5.27
C VAL A 155 -9.57 5.66 6.26
N LEU A 156 -8.31 5.84 5.85
CA LEU A 156 -7.30 6.63 6.52
C LEU A 156 -7.05 7.87 5.66
N ALA A 157 -7.54 9.03 6.09
CA ALA A 157 -7.41 10.28 5.32
C ALA A 157 -6.60 11.32 6.09
N SER A 158 -5.82 12.12 5.36
CA SER A 158 -5.23 13.32 5.92
C SER A 158 -6.31 14.39 6.15
N GLY A 159 -6.03 15.32 7.06
CA GLY A 159 -6.72 16.61 7.05
C GLY A 159 -6.35 17.45 5.82
N PRO A 160 -6.89 18.67 5.69
CA PRO A 160 -6.49 19.61 4.65
C PRO A 160 -4.99 19.94 4.73
N LEU A 161 -4.30 19.86 3.59
CA LEU A 161 -2.87 20.13 3.45
C LEU A 161 -2.61 21.26 2.45
N SER A 162 -1.39 21.78 2.47
CA SER A 162 -0.87 22.68 1.44
C SER A 162 0.64 22.44 1.31
N LEU A 163 1.02 21.23 0.91
CA LEU A 163 2.41 20.84 0.75
C LEU A 163 2.86 21.09 -0.68
N THR A 164 4.03 21.71 -0.84
CA THR A 164 4.72 21.88 -2.12
C THR A 164 5.91 20.93 -2.19
N ASP A 165 6.47 20.78 -3.39
CA ASP A 165 7.71 20.04 -3.63
C ASP A 165 7.59 18.53 -3.36
N LYS A 166 8.41 18.02 -2.43
CA LYS A 166 8.52 16.58 -2.14
C LYS A 166 7.76 16.20 -0.88
N VAL A 167 7.05 15.09 -0.98
CA VAL A 167 6.33 14.44 0.12
C VAL A 167 6.75 12.98 0.17
N SER A 168 7.15 12.52 1.36
CA SER A 168 7.37 11.09 1.62
C SER A 168 6.12 10.51 2.24
N LEU A 169 5.64 9.40 1.70
CA LEU A 169 4.53 8.64 2.25
C LEU A 169 5.01 7.21 2.50
N SER A 170 4.79 6.66 3.68
CA SER A 170 5.08 5.25 3.98
C SER A 170 3.83 4.55 4.49
N MET A 171 3.66 3.31 4.07
CA MET A 171 2.58 2.45 4.52
C MET A 171 3.16 1.15 5.05
N TRP A 172 2.97 0.89 6.33
CA TRP A 172 3.33 -0.37 6.96
C TRP A 172 2.07 -1.08 7.41
N SER A 173 1.85 -2.28 6.90
CA SER A 173 0.65 -3.05 7.21
C SER A 173 1.00 -4.51 7.47
N PRO A 174 1.01 -4.95 8.73
CA PRO A 174 1.05 -6.38 9.05
C PRO A 174 -0.36 -6.96 9.12
N VAL A 175 -0.50 -8.20 8.64
CA VAL A 175 -1.63 -9.09 8.92
C VAL A 175 -1.12 -10.31 9.67
N ASN A 176 -1.74 -10.64 10.80
CA ASN A 176 -1.37 -11.80 11.60
C ASN A 176 -2.59 -12.68 11.80
N VAL A 177 -2.41 -13.98 11.66
CA VAL A 177 -3.43 -15.00 11.90
C VAL A 177 -2.85 -16.07 12.81
N THR A 178 -3.63 -16.53 13.77
CA THR A 178 -3.25 -17.64 14.64
C THR A 178 -4.41 -18.60 14.73
N SER A 179 -4.12 -19.89 14.61
CA SER A 179 -5.10 -20.95 14.77
C SER A 179 -4.50 -22.11 15.54
N THR A 180 -5.04 -22.44 16.70
CA THR A 180 -4.62 -23.62 17.47
C THR A 180 -5.67 -24.71 17.34
N PRO A 181 -5.31 -25.88 16.77
CA PRO A 181 -6.24 -26.99 16.65
C PRO A 181 -6.61 -27.55 18.02
N TYR A 182 -7.73 -28.24 18.12
CA TYR A 182 -8.16 -28.88 19.36
C TYR A 182 -8.49 -30.36 19.17
N TYR A 183 -8.54 -31.09 20.29
CA TYR A 183 -8.88 -32.51 20.32
C TYR A 183 -10.17 -32.67 21.13
N PRO A 184 -11.29 -33.07 20.50
CA PRO A 184 -12.50 -33.36 21.25
C PRO A 184 -12.26 -34.55 22.20
N PRO A 185 -13.02 -34.66 23.29
CA PRO A 185 -12.97 -35.85 24.14
C PRO A 185 -13.26 -37.09 23.28
N GLY A 186 -12.37 -38.07 23.32
CA GLY A 186 -12.58 -39.32 22.59
C GLY A 186 -13.48 -40.29 23.36
N PRO A 187 -13.56 -41.56 22.91
CA PRO A 187 -14.34 -42.60 23.56
C PRO A 187 -14.00 -42.75 25.06
N ALA A 188 -14.89 -43.43 25.80
CA ALA A 188 -14.72 -43.69 27.24
C ALA A 188 -13.45 -44.48 27.61
N ASP A 189 -12.71 -44.99 26.62
CA ASP A 189 -11.41 -45.64 26.76
C ASP A 189 -10.25 -44.67 27.06
N GLY A 190 -10.51 -43.35 27.04
CA GLY A 190 -9.54 -42.32 27.40
C GLY A 190 -8.64 -41.87 26.25
N SER A 191 -8.88 -42.34 25.02
CA SER A 191 -8.20 -41.79 23.85
C SER A 191 -8.72 -40.38 23.52
N SER A 192 -7.86 -39.52 22.95
CA SER A 192 -8.31 -38.24 22.40
C SER A 192 -9.07 -38.47 21.09
N GLY A 193 -10.13 -37.71 20.85
CA GLY A 193 -10.81 -37.72 19.57
C GLY A 193 -9.92 -37.16 18.44
N PRO A 194 -10.34 -37.31 17.18
CA PRO A 194 -9.58 -36.82 16.04
C PRO A 194 -9.35 -35.31 16.14
N GLN A 195 -8.15 -34.86 15.75
CA GLN A 195 -7.81 -33.43 15.73
C GLN A 195 -8.81 -32.66 14.85
N VAL A 196 -9.34 -31.56 15.39
CA VAL A 196 -10.17 -30.63 14.63
C VAL A 196 -9.35 -29.38 14.34
N LEU A 197 -9.21 -29.08 13.05
CA LEU A 197 -8.54 -27.88 12.57
C LEU A 197 -9.50 -26.71 12.59
N THR A 198 -9.06 -25.60 13.18
CA THR A 198 -9.75 -24.32 13.09
C THR A 198 -9.12 -23.48 12.00
N LEU A 199 -9.87 -22.58 11.36
CA LEU A 199 -9.34 -21.68 10.33
C LEU A 199 -9.20 -20.28 10.90
N SER A 200 -8.10 -19.60 10.59
CA SER A 200 -8.00 -18.16 10.75
C SER A 200 -7.48 -17.57 9.44
N SER A 201 -8.20 -16.61 8.87
CA SER A 201 -7.76 -15.88 7.68
C SER A 201 -7.91 -14.38 7.88
N MET A 202 -7.06 -13.63 7.19
CA MET A 202 -7.07 -12.18 7.14
C MET A 202 -6.55 -11.72 5.80
N GLN A 203 -7.25 -10.79 5.16
CA GLN A 203 -6.78 -10.16 3.93
C GLN A 203 -7.29 -8.72 3.80
N ILE A 204 -6.56 -7.90 3.05
CA ILE A 204 -6.98 -6.54 2.70
C ILE A 204 -7.38 -6.52 1.22
N LEU A 205 -8.68 -6.30 0.99
CA LEU A 205 -9.28 -6.25 -0.33
C LEU A 205 -9.29 -4.83 -0.89
N ASN A 206 -8.95 -4.73 -2.18
CA ASN A 206 -8.98 -3.51 -2.98
C ASN A 206 -8.35 -2.28 -2.27
N PRO A 207 -7.13 -2.38 -1.70
CA PRO A 207 -6.46 -1.23 -1.16
C PRO A 207 -6.22 -0.19 -2.26
N THR A 208 -6.59 1.06 -1.97
CA THR A 208 -6.45 2.20 -2.88
C THR A 208 -5.80 3.36 -2.14
N LEU A 209 -4.86 4.02 -2.82
CA LEU A 209 -4.26 5.28 -2.39
C LEU A 209 -4.81 6.40 -3.27
N THR A 210 -5.39 7.43 -2.67
CA THR A 210 -5.85 8.62 -3.37
C THR A 210 -5.02 9.81 -2.93
N ILE A 211 -4.50 10.57 -3.90
CA ILE A 211 -3.74 11.79 -3.68
C ILE A 211 -4.59 12.96 -4.22
N TYR A 212 -4.76 13.98 -3.39
CA TYR A 212 -5.47 15.20 -3.75
C TYR A 212 -4.45 16.31 -3.99
N THR A 213 -4.58 16.97 -5.14
CA THR A 213 -3.73 18.06 -5.58
C THR A 213 -4.56 19.22 -6.09
N SER A 214 -3.99 20.41 -6.05
CA SER A 214 -4.60 21.61 -6.65
C SER A 214 -3.53 22.44 -7.33
N ALA A 215 -3.91 23.12 -8.42
CA ALA A 215 -3.07 24.15 -9.01
C ALA A 215 -2.81 25.29 -8.00
N VAL A 216 -1.56 25.73 -7.92
CA VAL A 216 -1.12 26.92 -7.21
C VAL A 216 -1.07 28.04 -8.23
N PRO A 217 -1.86 29.12 -8.09
CA PRO A 217 -1.77 30.25 -9.00
C PRO A 217 -0.34 30.79 -9.03
N GLU A 218 0.25 30.86 -10.21
CA GLU A 218 1.59 31.43 -10.34
C GLU A 218 1.57 32.89 -9.88
N PRO A 219 2.63 33.38 -9.19
CA PRO A 219 2.73 34.77 -8.79
C PRO A 219 2.56 35.73 -9.98
N GLU A 220 3.03 35.31 -11.16
CA GLU A 220 2.93 36.07 -12.41
C GLU A 220 1.48 36.20 -12.90
N THR A 221 0.65 35.16 -12.71
CA THR A 221 -0.77 35.23 -13.06
C THR A 221 -1.49 36.23 -12.16
N CYS A 222 -1.17 36.24 -10.86
CA CYS A 222 -1.66 37.27 -9.95
C CYS A 222 -1.15 38.67 -10.33
N GLY A 223 0.12 38.78 -10.75
CA GLY A 223 0.72 40.02 -11.24
C GLY A 223 0.02 40.56 -12.49
N MET A 224 -0.25 39.70 -13.48
CA MET A 224 -0.98 40.06 -14.70
C MET A 224 -2.42 40.46 -14.42
N LEU A 225 -3.10 39.77 -13.51
CA LEU A 225 -4.45 40.14 -13.09
C LEU A 225 -4.46 41.52 -12.43
N LEU A 226 -3.54 41.78 -11.49
CA LEU A 226 -3.42 43.08 -10.84
C LEU A 226 -3.04 44.18 -11.83
N ALA A 227 -2.12 43.91 -12.76
CA ALA A 227 -1.75 44.84 -13.82
C ALA A 227 -2.96 45.16 -14.73
N GLY A 228 -3.74 44.15 -15.12
CA GLY A 228 -4.97 44.32 -15.89
C GLY A 228 -5.99 45.21 -15.17
N ILE A 229 -6.22 44.96 -13.88
CA ILE A 229 -7.11 45.78 -13.04
C ILE A 229 -6.60 47.22 -12.93
N ALA A 230 -5.29 47.41 -12.74
CA ALA A 230 -4.68 48.74 -12.67
C ALA A 230 -4.87 49.54 -13.97
N VAL A 231 -4.69 48.90 -15.12
CA VAL A 231 -4.90 49.54 -16.44
C VAL A 231 -6.36 49.97 -16.63
N ILE A 232 -7.32 49.12 -16.25
CA ILE A 232 -8.76 49.45 -16.32
C ILE A 232 -9.11 50.62 -15.39
N GLY A 233 -8.57 50.62 -14.16
CA GLY A 233 -8.76 51.71 -13.20
C GLY A 233 -8.21 53.05 -13.71
N LEU A 234 -7.01 53.03 -14.32
CA LEU A 234 -6.36 54.22 -14.85
C LEU A 234 -7.10 54.77 -16.08
N ALA A 235 -7.59 53.90 -16.96
CA ALA A 235 -8.42 54.27 -18.10
C ALA A 235 -9.74 54.94 -17.65
N ARG A 236 -10.39 54.41 -16.59
CA ARG A 236 -11.61 55.00 -16.03
C ARG A 236 -11.37 56.37 -15.40
N ARG A 237 -10.23 56.58 -14.73
CA ARG A 237 -9.87 57.89 -14.14
C ARG A 237 -9.67 58.95 -15.23
N ARG A 238 -9.01 58.60 -16.34
CA ARG A 238 -8.80 59.52 -17.47
C ARG A 238 -10.11 59.97 -18.11
N ARG A 239 -11.10 59.08 -18.26
CA ARG A 239 -12.43 59.42 -18.81
C ARG A 239 -13.29 60.33 -17.94
N ARG A 240 -12.96 60.51 -16.65
CA ARG A 240 -13.69 61.44 -15.76
C ARG A 240 -13.10 62.85 -15.72
N LEU A 241 -11.87 63.02 -16.20
CA LEU A 241 -11.15 64.29 -16.20
C LEU A 241 -11.18 64.98 -17.58
N ALA A 242 -11.65 64.28 -18.60
CA ALA A 242 -12.01 64.82 -19.92
C ALA A 242 -13.52 64.98 -19.99
#